data_AF-A0A3D0HJJ0-F1
#
_entry.id   AF-A0A3D0HJJ0-F1
#
_cell.length_a   1.000
_cell.length_b   1.000
_cell.length_c   1.000
_cell.angle_alpha   90.00
_cell.angle_beta   90.00
_cell.angle_gamma   90.00
#
_symmetry.space_group_name_H-M   'P 1'
#
loop_
_entity.id
_entity.type
_entity.pdbx_description
1 polymer ?
#
loop_
_entity_poly.entity_id
_entity_poly.type
_entity_poly.pdbx_seq_one_letter_code
_entity_poly.pdbx_strand_id
1 'polypeptide(L)'
;MGFCVTSGWTMSLEIDCQLQRDKFNLEVHLTVAPGSVLAITGENGSGKTSTLDMIAGLLACTTGKISLNDRVFDDSTTNQFVQPEKRGVSTVFQGGG
;
A
#
# COMPACT_ATOMS: atom_id res chain seq x y z
N MET A 1 0.63 -2.30 -22.89
CA MET A 1 0.91 -3.73 -22.62
C MET A 1 2.40 -3.85 -22.38
N GLY A 2 2.83 -3.98 -21.13
CA GLY A 2 4.25 -3.98 -20.80
C GLY A 2 4.46 -4.44 -19.37
N PHE A 3 4.66 -5.75 -19.19
CA PHE A 3 5.23 -6.31 -17.98
C PHE A 3 6.74 -6.40 -18.19
N CYS A 4 7.50 -5.69 -17.36
CA CYS A 4 8.93 -5.88 -17.24
C CYS A 4 9.16 -6.77 -16.02
N VAL A 5 9.40 -8.06 -16.26
CA VAL A 5 9.85 -9.00 -15.22
C VAL A 5 11.37 -8.92 -15.19
N THR A 6 11.94 -8.44 -14.09
CA THR A 6 13.40 -8.47 -13.88
C THR A 6 13.74 -9.23 -12.60
N SER A 7 14.57 -10.26 -12.79
CA SER A 7 15.50 -10.88 -11.84
C SER A 7 14.97 -11.42 -10.50
N GLY A 8 14.78 -12.74 -10.43
CA GLY A 8 15.31 -13.68 -9.40
C GLY A 8 15.22 -13.42 -7.90
N TRP A 9 14.70 -12.29 -7.43
CA TRP A 9 14.57 -11.90 -6.02
C TRP A 9 13.26 -11.11 -5.89
N THR A 10 12.14 -11.80 -5.67
CA THR A 10 10.79 -11.20 -5.61
C THR A 10 10.56 -10.53 -4.25
N MET A 11 11.34 -9.47 -3.95
CA MET A 11 11.15 -8.67 -2.75
C MET A 11 10.50 -7.32 -3.09
N SER A 12 9.25 -7.34 -3.53
CA SER A 12 8.47 -6.16 -3.93
C SER A 12 7.41 -5.78 -2.89
N LEU A 13 7.10 -4.48 -2.79
CA LEU A 13 5.81 -4.03 -2.24
C LEU A 13 4.78 -4.10 -3.35
N GLU A 14 3.70 -4.83 -3.13
CA GLU A 14 2.60 -5.00 -4.06
C GLU A 14 1.30 -4.55 -3.42
N ILE A 15 0.57 -3.71 -4.14
CA ILE A 15 -0.71 -3.16 -3.73
C ILE A 15 -1.66 -3.32 -4.89
N ASP A 16 -2.74 -4.04 -4.66
CA ASP A 16 -3.90 -4.11 -5.53
C ASP A 16 -5.12 -4.02 -4.62
N CYS A 17 -5.55 -2.80 -4.31
CA CYS A 17 -6.60 -2.58 -3.33
C CYS A 17 -7.51 -1.41 -3.66
N GLN A 18 -8.72 -1.49 -3.12
CA GLN A 18 -9.71 -0.43 -3.19
C GLN A 18 -10.13 0.00 -1.79
N LEU A 19 -10.40 1.30 -1.66
CA LEU A 19 -10.94 1.92 -0.47
C LEU A 19 -12.22 2.68 -0.85
N GLN A 20 -13.35 2.20 -0.32
CA GLN A 20 -14.65 2.85 -0.44
C GLN A 20 -15.02 3.53 0.89
N ARG A 21 -15.31 4.84 0.86
CA ARG A 21 -15.81 5.61 2.02
C ARG A 21 -16.84 6.63 1.56
N ASP A 22 -18.10 6.52 1.98
CA ASP A 22 -19.19 7.45 1.64
C ASP A 22 -19.18 7.89 0.16
N LYS A 23 -18.70 9.09 -0.15
CA LYS A 23 -18.61 9.67 -1.51
C LYS A 23 -17.23 9.56 -2.17
N PHE A 24 -16.29 8.86 -1.55
CA PHE A 24 -14.91 8.71 -1.97
C PHE A 24 -14.60 7.26 -2.32
N ASN A 25 -14.05 7.05 -3.52
CA ASN A 25 -13.50 5.77 -3.96
C ASN A 25 -12.04 5.98 -4.37
N LEU A 26 -11.16 5.11 -3.92
CA LEU A 26 -9.74 5.11 -4.25
C LEU A 26 -9.32 3.71 -4.66
N GLU A 27 -8.75 3.60 -5.87
CA GLU A 27 -8.17 2.37 -6.39
C GLU A 27 -6.66 2.55 -6.49
N VAL A 28 -5.90 1.59 -5.96
CA VAL A 28 -4.43 1.63 -5.96
C VAL A 28 -3.90 0.33 -6.52
N HIS A 29 -3.23 0.43 -7.67
CA HIS A 29 -2.49 -0.66 -8.30
C HIS A 29 -1.04 -0.23 -8.48
N LEU A 30 -0.14 -0.73 -7.63
CA LEU A 30 1.28 -0.42 -7.74
C LEU A 30 2.17 -1.57 -7.30
N THR A 31 3.33 -1.65 -7.93
CA THR A 31 4.41 -2.56 -7.58
C THR A 31 5.68 -1.74 -7.42
N VAL A 32 6.31 -1.84 -6.26
CA VAL A 32 7.55 -1.12 -5.94
C VAL A 32 8.67 -2.14 -5.80
N ALA A 33 9.69 -2.00 -6.66
CA ALA A 33 10.88 -2.84 -6.60
C ALA A 33 11.71 -2.55 -5.34
N PRO A 34 12.45 -3.53 -4.81
CA PRO A 34 13.34 -3.31 -3.68
C PRO A 34 14.40 -2.26 -4.02
N GLY A 35 14.74 -1.41 -3.04
CA GLY A 35 15.71 -0.34 -3.19
C GLY A 35 15.24 0.86 -4.04
N SER A 36 13.98 0.87 -4.48
CA SER A 36 13.41 2.02 -5.21
C SER A 36 12.77 3.04 -4.27
N VAL A 37 12.68 4.29 -4.75
CA VAL A 37 11.99 5.38 -4.07
C VAL A 37 10.71 5.68 -4.83
N LEU A 38 9.56 5.49 -4.17
CA LEU A 38 8.25 5.86 -4.70
C LEU A 38 7.82 7.22 -4.14
N ALA A 39 7.44 8.14 -5.02
CA ALA A 39 6.79 9.39 -4.63
C ALA A 39 5.30 9.35 -5.01
N ILE A 40 4.42 9.58 -4.04
CA ILE A 40 2.98 9.75 -4.27
C ILE A 40 2.68 11.25 -4.28
N THR A 41 2.16 11.75 -5.39
CA THR A 41 1.83 13.17 -5.61
C THR A 41 0.39 13.32 -6.12
N GLY A 42 -0.18 14.52 -5.97
CA GLY A 42 -1.57 14.81 -6.34
C GLY A 42 -2.18 15.93 -5.48
N GLU A 43 -3.39 16.35 -5.83
CA GLU A 43 -4.12 17.40 -5.12
C GLU A 43 -4.57 16.99 -3.71
N ASN A 44 -4.91 17.96 -2.87
CA ASN A 44 -5.50 17.69 -1.56
C ASN A 44 -6.79 16.88 -1.72
N GLY A 45 -6.92 15.79 -0.96
CA GLY A 45 -8.06 14.88 -1.07
C GLY A 45 -7.93 13.79 -2.15
N SER A 46 -6.83 13.73 -2.91
CA SER A 46 -6.63 12.69 -3.95
C SER A 46 -6.36 11.28 -3.41
N GLY A 47 -6.36 11.07 -2.09
CA GLY A 47 -6.15 9.76 -1.48
C GLY A 47 -4.71 9.42 -1.04
N LYS A 48 -3.74 10.33 -1.18
CA LYS A 48 -2.32 10.05 -0.86
C LYS A 48 -2.09 9.56 0.57
N THR A 49 -2.63 10.29 1.55
CA THR A 49 -2.53 9.91 2.96
C THR A 49 -3.22 8.58 3.20
N SER A 50 -4.41 8.36 2.61
CA SER A 50 -5.11 7.07 2.67
C SER A 50 -4.27 5.92 2.10
N THR A 51 -3.57 6.13 0.98
CA THR A 51 -2.65 5.14 0.41
C THR A 51 -1.51 4.82 1.38
N LEU A 52 -0.86 5.84 1.95
CA LEU A 52 0.22 5.66 2.92
C LEU A 52 -0.27 4.98 4.21
N ASP A 53 -1.45 5.34 4.70
CA ASP A 53 -2.08 4.75 5.87
C ASP A 53 -2.45 3.27 5.64
N MET A 54 -2.90 2.92 4.43
CA MET A 54 -3.16 1.52 4.04
C MET A 54 -1.88 0.69 4.04
N ILE A 55 -0.79 1.22 3.50
CA ILE A 55 0.53 0.57 3.52
C ILE A 55 1.02 0.39 4.97
N ALA A 56 0.92 1.45 5.77
CA ALA A 56 1.33 1.45 7.18
C ALA A 56 0.45 0.57 8.09
N GLY A 57 -0.75 0.21 7.64
CA GLY A 57 -1.72 -0.54 8.45
C GLY A 57 -2.54 0.31 9.41
N LEU A 58 -2.55 1.62 9.21
CA LEU A 58 -3.41 2.56 9.93
C LEU A 58 -4.82 2.60 9.34
N LEU A 59 -4.97 2.12 8.10
CA LEU A 59 -6.21 1.98 7.38
C LEU A 59 -6.28 0.60 6.72
N ALA A 60 -7.44 -0.05 6.73
CA ALA A 60 -7.65 -1.32 6.04
C ALA A 60 -8.25 -1.09 4.65
N CYS A 61 -7.91 -1.97 3.72
CA CYS A 61 -8.53 -2.02 2.40
C CYS A 61 -10.01 -2.40 2.55
N THR A 62 -10.88 -1.81 1.72
CA THR A 62 -12.25 -2.31 1.60
C THR A 62 -12.26 -3.62 0.83
N THR A 63 -11.49 -3.68 -0.26
CA THR A 63 -11.27 -4.89 -1.06
C THR A 63 -9.82 -4.94 -1.55
N GLY A 64 -9.35 -6.14 -1.87
CA GLY A 64 -8.03 -6.38 -2.45
C GLY A 64 -6.98 -6.76 -1.42
N LYS A 65 -5.72 -6.53 -1.78
CA LYS A 65 -4.55 -7.08 -1.09
C LYS A 65 -3.35 -6.13 -1.08
N ILE A 66 -2.64 -6.12 0.05
CA ILE A 66 -1.33 -5.49 0.23
C ILE A 66 -0.34 -6.56 0.70
N SER A 67 0.79 -6.68 0.03
CA SER A 67 1.87 -7.58 0.41
C SER A 67 3.24 -6.94 0.28
N LEU A 68 4.15 -7.35 1.15
CA LEU A 68 5.57 -7.05 1.06
C LEU A 68 6.33 -8.37 0.99
N ASN A 69 6.92 -8.66 -0.17
CA ASN A 69 7.54 -9.94 -0.48
C ASN A 69 6.50 -11.08 -0.30
N ASP A 70 6.88 -12.18 0.34
CA ASP A 70 5.99 -13.31 0.65
C ASP A 70 5.00 -13.03 1.80
N ARG A 71 5.01 -11.83 2.38
CA ARG A 71 4.21 -11.50 3.55
C ARG A 71 3.01 -10.62 3.18
N VAL A 72 1.82 -11.17 3.39
CA VAL A 72 0.56 -10.43 3.24
C VAL A 72 0.33 -9.54 4.47
N PHE A 73 0.07 -8.26 4.24
CA PHE A 73 -0.27 -7.28 5.27
C PHE A 73 -1.76 -7.06 5.42
N ASP A 74 -2.47 -7.03 4.30
CA ASP A 74 -3.92 -6.87 4.26
C ASP A 74 -4.45 -7.71 3.09
N ASP A 75 -5.50 -8.48 3.33
CA ASP A 75 -6.20 -9.23 2.29
C ASP A 75 -7.66 -9.39 2.70
N SER A 76 -8.53 -8.69 1.98
CA SER A 76 -9.97 -8.70 2.24
C SER A 76 -10.60 -10.07 2.00
N THR A 77 -10.01 -10.90 1.13
CA THR A 77 -10.57 -12.22 0.77
C THR A 77 -10.35 -13.25 1.87
N THR A 78 -9.19 -13.19 2.53
CA THR A 78 -8.86 -14.08 3.66
C THR A 78 -9.14 -13.42 5.01
N ASN A 79 -9.66 -12.20 5.02
CA ASN A 79 -9.87 -11.36 6.19
C ASN A 79 -8.59 -11.21 7.04
N GLN A 80 -7.44 -11.14 6.37
CA GLN A 80 -6.14 -10.99 7.00
C GLN A 80 -5.83 -9.51 7.15
N PHE A 81 -5.47 -9.09 8.36
CA PHE A 81 -4.99 -7.73 8.61
C PHE A 81 -3.86 -7.75 9.65
N VAL A 82 -2.67 -7.35 9.23
CA VAL A 82 -1.49 -7.23 10.08
C VAL A 82 -1.45 -5.84 10.69
N GLN A 83 -1.36 -5.75 12.01
CA GLN A 83 -1.25 -4.46 12.73
C GLN A 83 0.06 -3.71 12.37
N PRO A 84 0.06 -2.37 12.35
CA PRO A 84 1.21 -1.54 11.97
C PRO A 84 2.53 -1.98 12.58
N GLU A 85 2.56 -2.17 13.91
CA GLU A 85 3.75 -2.52 14.67
C GLU A 85 4.32 -3.90 14.32
N LYS A 86 3.53 -4.75 13.65
CA LYS A 86 3.94 -6.07 13.19
C LYS A 86 4.39 -6.08 11.73
N ARG A 87 4.15 -5.02 10.95
CA ARG A 87 4.45 -5.00 9.49
C ARG A 87 5.94 -4.89 9.18
N GLY A 88 6.75 -4.38 10.12
CA GLY A 88 8.14 -4.04 9.80
C GLY A 88 8.25 -2.84 8.85
N VAL A 89 7.18 -2.05 8.77
CA VAL A 89 7.10 -0.78 8.03
C VAL A 89 7.07 0.33 9.07
N SER A 90 7.88 1.37 8.88
CA SER A 90 7.88 2.55 9.75
C SER A 90 7.49 3.77 8.93
N THR A 91 6.54 4.55 9.45
CA THR A 91 6.19 5.85 8.89
C THR A 91 7.00 6.94 9.60
N VAL A 92 7.61 7.82 8.81
CA VAL A 92 8.17 9.07 9.31
C VAL A 92 7.18 10.15 8.93
N PHE A 93 6.45 10.65 9.92
CA PHE A 93 5.57 11.78 9.70
C PHE A 93 6.41 13.05 9.60
N GLN A 94 6.17 13.86 8.57
CA GLN A 94 6.63 15.24 8.64
C GLN A 94 5.76 15.95 9.67
N GLY A 95 6.33 16.15 10.86
CA GLY A 95 5.73 16.91 11.93
C GLY A 95 6.28 18.34 11.95
N GLY A 96 5.36 19.31 11.94
CA GLY A 96 5.48 20.46 12.84
C GLY A 96 5.72 21.81 12.18
N GLY A 97 4.61 22.52 11.96
CA GLY A 97 4.49 23.97 11.77
C GLY A 97 3.01 24.32 11.77
#